data_AF-A0A972MBK2-F1
#
_entry.id   AF-A0A972MBK2-F1
#
_cell.length_a   1.000
_cell.length_b   1.000
_cell.length_c   1.000
_cell.angle_alpha   90.00
_cell.angle_beta   90.00
_cell.angle_gamma   90.00
#
_symmetry.space_group_name_H-M   'P 1'
#
loop_
_entity.id
_entity.type
_entity.pdbx_description
1 polymer ?
#
loop_
_entity_poly.entity_id
_entity_poly.type
_entity_poly.pdbx_seq_one_letter_code
_entity_poly.pdbx_strand_id
1 'polypeptide(L)'
;MAVKITDTCICCAACIDECPVEAIVDEDDNPTGEDIYYVYPDKCVECVGYHDTPACAEACPTEGCIVWDECVEGLPCREDVPAEARAEHKPVIED
;
A
#
# COMPACT_ATOMS: atom_id res chain seq x y z
N MET A 1 -4.67 -4.98 -7.53
CA MET A 1 -3.88 -4.53 -6.37
C MET A 1 -4.71 -3.61 -5.46
N ALA A 2 -4.05 -2.96 -4.53
CA ALA A 2 -4.58 -1.89 -3.71
C ALA A 2 -3.50 -0.79 -3.72
N VAL A 3 -2.87 -0.48 -2.59
CA VAL A 3 -1.57 0.22 -2.59
C VAL A 3 -0.41 -0.77 -2.80
N LYS A 4 0.75 -0.27 -3.21
CA LYS A 4 2.01 -1.01 -3.36
C LYS A 4 3.14 -0.29 -2.61
N ILE A 5 4.08 -1.07 -2.07
CA ILE A 5 5.33 -0.55 -1.49
C ILE A 5 6.42 -0.62 -2.56
N THR A 6 7.18 0.47 -2.73
CA THR A 6 8.23 0.59 -3.74
C THR A 6 9.61 0.19 -3.21
N ASP A 7 10.60 0.21 -4.08
CA ASP A 7 12.01 -0.08 -3.78
C ASP A 7 12.68 0.97 -2.89
N THR A 8 11.99 2.07 -2.55
CA THR A 8 12.47 3.06 -1.58
C THR A 8 12.16 2.68 -0.13
N CYS A 9 11.50 1.54 0.10
CA CYS A 9 11.27 0.99 1.42
C CYS A 9 12.58 0.82 2.20
N ILE A 10 12.56 1.16 3.49
CA ILE A 10 13.70 1.06 4.41
C ILE A 10 13.47 0.05 5.54
N CYS A 11 12.48 -0.84 5.39
CA CYS A 11 12.14 -1.91 6.36
C CYS A 11 11.99 -1.41 7.82
N CYS A 12 11.35 -0.27 8.02
CA CYS A 12 11.29 0.41 9.34
C CYS A 12 10.13 -0.04 10.26
N ALA A 13 9.35 -1.04 9.86
CA ALA A 13 8.16 -1.55 10.55
C ALA A 13 6.96 -0.57 10.68
N ALA A 14 7.09 0.70 10.29
CA ALA A 14 6.07 1.73 10.57
C ALA A 14 4.69 1.47 9.93
N CYS A 15 4.62 0.77 8.79
CA CYS A 15 3.36 0.55 8.09
C CYS A 15 2.66 -0.78 8.41
N ILE A 16 3.36 -1.77 8.99
CA ILE A 16 2.82 -3.13 9.17
C ILE A 16 1.64 -3.12 10.13
N ASP A 17 1.82 -2.51 11.31
CA ASP A 17 0.80 -2.48 12.38
C ASP A 17 -0.38 -1.55 12.06
N GLU A 18 -0.23 -0.69 11.06
CA GLU A 18 -1.25 0.28 10.65
C GLU A 18 -2.25 -0.30 9.65
N CYS A 19 -1.98 -1.47 9.06
CA CYS A 19 -2.87 -2.09 8.10
C CYS A 19 -4.07 -2.77 8.81
N PRO A 20 -5.31 -2.28 8.65
CA PRO A 20 -6.46 -2.79 9.40
C PRO A 20 -6.89 -4.21 9.01
N VAL A 21 -6.33 -4.74 7.92
CA VAL A 21 -6.66 -6.06 7.34
C VAL A 21 -5.42 -6.95 7.21
N GLU A 22 -4.30 -6.59 7.87
CA GLU A 22 -3.08 -7.40 7.91
C GLU A 22 -2.60 -7.83 6.51
N ALA A 23 -2.66 -6.90 5.55
CA ALA A 23 -2.24 -7.14 4.18
C ALA A 23 -0.74 -6.96 3.97
N ILE A 24 -0.02 -6.34 4.91
CA ILE A 24 1.40 -6.03 4.79
C ILE A 24 2.21 -7.09 5.52
N VAL A 25 3.27 -7.58 4.89
CA VAL A 25 4.29 -8.44 5.49
C VAL A 25 5.68 -7.81 5.33
N ASP A 26 6.60 -8.23 6.19
CA ASP A 26 8.00 -7.80 6.15
C ASP A 26 8.78 -8.46 4.98
N GLU A 27 10.07 -8.14 4.88
CA GLU A 27 10.96 -8.66 3.84
C GLU A 27 11.23 -10.17 3.96
N ASP A 28 11.18 -10.74 5.17
CA ASP A 28 11.39 -12.16 5.40
C ASP A 28 10.22 -13.00 4.87
N ASP A 29 9.00 -12.45 4.93
CA ASP A 29 7.75 -13.06 4.44
C ASP A 29 7.32 -12.56 3.05
N ASN A 30 8.13 -11.73 2.37
CA ASN A 30 7.83 -11.22 1.04
C ASN A 30 7.88 -12.34 -0.02
N PRO A 31 6.75 -12.66 -0.69
CA PRO A 31 6.68 -13.77 -1.64
C PRO A 31 7.44 -13.53 -2.95
N THR A 32 7.88 -12.29 -3.24
CA THR A 32 8.73 -11.99 -4.40
C THR A 32 10.21 -12.22 -4.10
N GLY A 33 10.58 -12.34 -2.82
CA GLY A 33 11.98 -12.44 -2.37
C GLY A 33 12.75 -11.13 -2.47
N GLU A 34 12.06 -9.99 -2.59
CA GLU A 34 12.67 -8.66 -2.57
C GLU A 34 12.89 -8.18 -1.13
N ASP A 35 13.99 -7.44 -0.91
CA ASP A 35 14.36 -6.86 0.39
C ASP A 35 13.56 -5.59 0.72
N ILE A 36 12.24 -5.66 0.58
CA ILE A 36 11.26 -4.62 0.91
C ILE A 36 10.01 -5.27 1.49
N TYR A 37 9.20 -4.48 2.19
CA TYR A 37 7.89 -4.95 2.65
C TYR A 37 6.93 -5.16 1.49
N TYR A 38 5.97 -6.06 1.67
CA TYR A 38 5.05 -6.48 0.62
C TYR A 38 3.59 -6.31 1.04
N VAL A 39 2.78 -5.78 0.12
CA VAL A 39 1.32 -5.69 0.28
C VAL A 39 0.68 -6.83 -0.50
N TYR A 40 -0.02 -7.73 0.19
CA TYR A 40 -0.88 -8.73 -0.44
C TYR A 40 -2.06 -8.05 -1.15
N PRO A 41 -2.08 -8.04 -2.49
CA PRO A 41 -3.07 -7.28 -3.24
C PRO A 41 -4.47 -7.86 -3.08
N ASP A 42 -4.58 -9.16 -2.81
CA ASP A 42 -5.81 -9.90 -2.58
C ASP A 42 -6.37 -9.74 -1.16
N LYS A 43 -5.67 -9.01 -0.28
CA LYS A 43 -6.13 -8.67 1.07
C LYS A 43 -6.38 -7.19 1.25
N CYS A 44 -5.58 -6.35 0.62
CA CYS A 44 -5.61 -4.92 0.86
C CYS A 44 -6.90 -4.29 0.34
N VAL A 45 -7.50 -3.43 1.16
CA VAL A 45 -8.80 -2.77 0.89
C VAL A 45 -8.69 -1.25 0.77
N GLU A 46 -7.47 -0.73 0.59
CA GLU A 46 -7.18 0.72 0.52
C GLU A 46 -7.70 1.52 1.72
N CYS A 47 -7.82 0.83 2.87
CA CYS A 47 -8.48 1.31 4.09
C CYS A 47 -9.93 1.77 3.90
N VAL A 48 -10.60 1.39 2.81
CA VAL A 48 -12.04 1.68 2.60
C VAL A 48 -12.83 1.08 3.76
N GLY A 49 -13.59 1.93 4.46
CA GLY A 49 -14.37 1.54 5.64
C GLY A 49 -13.60 1.57 6.96
N TYR A 50 -12.31 1.91 6.95
CA TYR A 50 -11.45 2.00 8.14
C TYR A 50 -10.87 3.40 8.35
N HIS A 51 -10.28 4.00 7.31
CA HIS A 51 -9.62 5.31 7.35
C HIS A 51 -9.93 6.13 6.10
N ASP A 52 -9.81 7.46 6.20
CA ASP A 52 -10.04 8.38 5.07
C ASP A 52 -8.91 8.32 4.04
N THR A 53 -7.73 7.82 4.42
CA THR A 53 -6.56 7.60 3.57
C THR A 53 -5.88 6.29 3.98
N PRO A 54 -5.11 5.58 3.12
CA PRO A 54 -4.35 4.41 3.55
C PRO A 54 -3.38 4.74 4.71
N ALA A 55 -3.66 4.21 5.90
CA ALA A 55 -2.90 4.50 7.12
C ALA A 55 -1.42 4.10 7.01
N CYS A 56 -1.12 3.02 6.27
CA CYS A 56 0.25 2.63 5.96
C CYS A 56 1.04 3.74 5.27
N ALA A 57 0.41 4.53 4.40
CA ALA A 57 1.07 5.60 3.65
C ALA A 57 1.31 6.82 4.54
N GLU A 58 0.37 7.15 5.43
CA GLU A 58 0.55 8.22 6.43
C GLU A 58 1.65 7.90 7.45
N ALA A 59 1.80 6.63 7.82
CA ALA A 59 2.81 6.19 8.77
C ALA A 59 4.20 5.99 8.14
N CYS A 60 4.29 5.87 6.81
CA CYS A 60 5.55 5.61 6.14
C CYS A 60 6.48 6.83 6.23
N PRO A 61 7.70 6.71 6.79
CA PRO A 61 8.62 7.84 6.92
C PRO A 61 9.34 8.19 5.61
N THR A 62 9.16 7.38 4.56
CA THR A 62 9.77 7.60 3.24
C THR A 62 8.72 8.11 2.27
N GLU A 63 8.88 9.36 1.83
CA GLU A 63 8.02 10.01 0.83
C GLU A 63 7.94 9.18 -0.47
N GLY A 64 6.73 9.02 -1.01
CA GLY A 64 6.51 8.27 -2.24
C GLY A 64 6.79 6.76 -2.17
N CYS A 65 7.06 6.21 -0.97
CA CYS A 65 7.28 4.78 -0.79
C CYS A 65 6.02 3.95 -0.99
N ILE A 66 4.85 4.48 -0.61
CA ILE A 66 3.57 3.82 -0.81
C ILE A 66 2.81 4.52 -1.92
N VAL A 67 2.49 3.75 -2.96
CA VAL A 67 1.90 4.23 -4.21
C VAL A 67 0.59 3.52 -4.51
N TRP A 68 -0.25 4.18 -5.31
CA TRP A 68 -1.45 3.55 -5.85
C TRP A 68 -1.10 2.46 -6.86
N ASP A 69 -1.91 1.42 -6.90
CA ASP A 69 -1.78 0.34 -7.87
C ASP A 69 -3.17 -0.09 -8.38
N GLU A 70 -3.24 -1.01 -9.35
CA GLU A 70 -4.51 -1.45 -9.95
C GLU A 70 -5.50 -1.93 -8.89
N CYS A 71 -6.81 -1.95 -9.10
CA CYS A 71 -7.75 -2.59 -8.15
C CYS A 71 -7.74 -4.13 -8.33
N VAL A 72 -8.05 -4.91 -7.29
CA VAL A 72 -8.41 -6.33 -7.44
C VAL A 72 -9.93 -6.47 -7.57
N GLU A 73 -10.38 -7.17 -8.60
CA GLU A 73 -11.80 -7.46 -8.79
C GLU A 73 -12.39 -8.18 -7.56
N GLY A 74 -13.47 -7.63 -7.01
CA GLY A 74 -14.16 -8.20 -5.85
C GLY A 74 -13.65 -7.73 -4.48
N LEU A 75 -12.62 -6.88 -4.43
CA LEU A 75 -12.19 -6.22 -3.19
C LEU A 75 -12.63 -4.75 -3.14
N PRO A 76 -12.87 -4.19 -1.94
CA PRO A 76 -13.08 -2.76 -1.79
C PRO A 76 -11.88 -1.97 -2.30
N CYS A 77 -12.16 -0.96 -3.12
CA CYS A 77 -11.17 0.00 -3.62
C CYS A 77 -11.78 1.41 -3.58
N ARG A 78 -10.93 2.42 -3.46
CA ARG A 78 -11.30 3.83 -3.50
C ARG A 78 -11.72 4.23 -4.92
N GLU A 79 -12.95 4.72 -5.03
CA GLU A 79 -13.54 5.19 -6.28
C GLU A 79 -13.07 6.61 -6.65
N ASP A 80 -12.57 7.35 -5.66
CA ASP A 80 -12.04 8.71 -5.81
C ASP A 80 -10.60 8.75 -6.32
N VAL A 81 -9.91 7.60 -6.40
CA VAL A 81 -8.56 7.51 -6.97
C VAL A 81 -8.66 7.30 -8.48
N PRO A 82 -8.18 8.24 -9.31
CA PRO A 82 -8.30 8.14 -10.77
C PRO A 82 -7.42 7.02 -11.32
N ALA A 83 -7.86 6.41 -12.43
CA ALA A 83 -7.12 5.34 -13.11
C ALA A 83 -5.67 5.75 -13.47
N GLU A 84 -5.45 7.03 -13.80
CA GLU A 84 -4.11 7.53 -14.12
C GLU A 84 -3.18 7.52 -12.91
N ALA A 85 -3.68 7.81 -11.70
CA ALA A 85 -2.86 7.73 -10.49
C ALA A 85 -2.40 6.29 -10.21
N ARG A 86 -3.25 5.31 -10.52
CA ARG A 86 -2.93 3.89 -10.40
C ARG A 86 -1.94 3.45 -11.48
N ALA A 87 -2.16 3.84 -12.73
CA ALA A 87 -1.32 3.48 -13.86
C ALA A 87 0.09 4.09 -13.77
N GLU A 88 0.21 5.29 -13.21
CA GLU A 88 1.48 5.98 -13.01
C GLU A 88 2.15 5.66 -11.66
N HIS A 89 1.51 4.82 -10.83
CA HIS A 89 1.96 4.55 -9.46
C HIS A 89 2.26 5.83 -8.67
N LYS A 90 1.31 6.76 -8.67
CA LYS A 90 1.45 8.00 -7.90
C LYS A 90 1.52 7.72 -6.40
N PRO A 91 2.28 8.50 -5.64
CA PRO A 91 2.25 8.45 -4.18
C PRO A 91 0.82 8.52 -3.64
N VAL A 92 0.54 7.72 -2.60
CA VAL A 92 -0.74 7.78 -1.89
C VAL A 92 -0.91 9.10 -1.15
N ILE A 93 0.19 9.59 -0.57
CA ILE A 93 0.29 10.91 0.05
C ILE A 93 1.16 11.77 -0.86
N GLU A 94 0.60 12.88 -1.34
CA GLU A 94 1.32 13.92 -2.07
C GLU A 94 1.53 15.10 -1.10
N ASP A 95 2.77 15.55 -0.90
CA ASP A 95 3.11 16.76 -0.12
C ASP A 95 2.79 18.06 -0.88
#